data_AF-A0A929GXI6-F1
#
_entry.id   AF-A0A929GXI6-F1
#
_cell.length_a   1.000
_cell.length_b   1.000
_cell.length_c   1.000
_cell.angle_alpha   90.00
_cell.angle_beta   90.00
_cell.angle_gamma   90.00
#
_symmetry.space_group_name_H-M   'P 1'
#
loop_
_entity.id
_entity.type
_entity.pdbx_description
1 polymer ?
#
loop_
_entity_poly.entity_id
_entity_poly.type
_entity_poly.pdbx_seq_one_letter_code
_entity_poly.pdbx_strand_id
1 'polypeptide(L)'
;ALYCADAGAEEKRFEADASKVLELYSWPGNVRELKNLVERLVIMTPGATIKKADLPPSISGEVKQGHTFEKYATLKEAKSSFERDFLIEKLLENEGNISKTAEAIGVERSNLHKKIKTYGLDIESLS
;
A
#
# COMPACT_ATOMS: atom_id res chain seq x y z
N ALA A 1 7.15 -22.62 -14.37
CA ALA A 1 7.31 -23.25 -15.69
C ALA A 1 6.80 -22.36 -16.85
N LEU A 2 5.50 -22.04 -16.98
CA LEU A 2 4.97 -21.36 -18.19
C LEU A 2 5.69 -20.04 -18.57
N TYR A 3 5.86 -19.12 -17.62
CA TYR A 3 6.45 -17.80 -17.91
C TYR A 3 7.94 -17.84 -18.28
N CYS A 4 8.69 -18.81 -17.75
CA CYS A 4 10.11 -18.94 -18.07
C CYS A 4 10.29 -19.42 -19.52
N ALA A 5 9.43 -20.34 -19.98
CA ALA A 5 9.43 -20.83 -21.36
C ALA A 5 9.10 -19.70 -22.36
N ASP A 6 8.08 -18.88 -22.08
CA ASP A 6 7.69 -17.75 -22.94
C ASP A 6 8.77 -16.65 -23.00
N ALA A 7 9.55 -16.49 -21.92
CA ALA A 7 10.66 -15.52 -21.85
C ALA A 7 12.02 -16.06 -22.31
N GLY A 8 12.11 -17.34 -22.70
CA GLY A 8 13.38 -18.01 -23.03
C GLY A 8 14.35 -18.13 -21.84
N ALA A 9 13.84 -18.03 -20.61
CA ALA A 9 14.60 -18.09 -19.38
C ALA A 9 14.61 -19.50 -18.79
N GLU A 10 15.69 -19.86 -18.09
CA GLU A 10 15.74 -21.09 -17.29
C GLU A 10 14.65 -21.09 -16.22
N GLU A 11 14.19 -22.30 -15.84
CA GLU A 11 13.18 -22.44 -14.79
C GLU A 11 13.69 -21.87 -13.47
N LYS A 12 12.98 -20.87 -12.93
CA LYS A 12 13.34 -20.22 -11.67
C LYS A 12 12.57 -20.80 -10.49
N ARG A 13 13.22 -20.81 -9.32
CA ARG A 13 12.66 -21.20 -8.03
C ARG A 13 12.79 -20.05 -7.05
N PHE A 14 11.78 -19.87 -6.20
CA PHE A 14 11.84 -18.94 -5.09
C PHE A 14 12.58 -19.58 -3.91
N GLU A 15 13.42 -18.79 -3.25
CA GLU A 15 13.93 -19.14 -1.92
C GLU A 15 12.79 -19.10 -0.90
N ALA A 16 12.92 -19.86 0.19
CA ALA A 16 11.84 -20.04 1.15
C ALA A 16 11.40 -18.73 1.83
N ASP A 17 12.32 -17.79 2.03
CA ASP A 17 12.04 -16.47 2.60
C ASP A 17 11.35 -15.54 1.59
N ALA A 18 11.74 -15.59 0.31
CA ALA A 18 11.07 -14.90 -0.78
C ALA A 18 9.63 -15.41 -0.94
N SER A 19 9.41 -16.73 -0.95
CA SER A 19 8.07 -17.32 -1.01
C SER A 19 7.18 -16.86 0.14
N LYS A 20 7.70 -16.88 1.37
CA LYS A 20 6.96 -16.39 2.55
C LYS A 20 6.55 -14.93 2.42
N VAL A 21 7.43 -14.07 1.90
CA VAL A 21 7.10 -12.65 1.67
C VAL A 21 5.97 -12.53 0.64
N LEU A 22 6.03 -13.28 -0.46
CA LEU A 22 4.99 -13.30 -1.48
C LEU A 22 3.65 -13.85 -0.95
N GLU A 23 3.68 -14.86 -0.10
CA GLU A 23 2.47 -15.45 0.53
C GLU A 23 1.82 -14.50 1.56
N LEU A 24 2.63 -13.73 2.28
CA LEU A 24 2.15 -12.78 3.30
C LEU A 24 1.72 -11.44 2.72
N TYR A 25 2.17 -11.10 1.50
CA TYR A 25 1.77 -9.87 0.84
C TYR A 25 0.29 -9.93 0.47
N SER A 26 -0.43 -8.83 0.70
CA SER A 26 -1.88 -8.79 0.51
C SER A 26 -2.33 -8.74 -0.96
N TRP A 27 -1.40 -8.55 -1.91
CA TRP A 27 -1.67 -8.44 -3.34
C TRP A 27 -2.82 -7.49 -3.67
N PRO A 28 -2.68 -6.20 -3.33
CA PRO A 28 -3.76 -5.23 -3.51
C PRO A 28 -4.19 -5.07 -4.98
N GLY A 29 -3.34 -5.39 -5.96
CA GLY A 29 -3.65 -5.46 -7.40
C GLY A 29 -4.00 -6.87 -7.90
N ASN A 30 -4.43 -7.76 -6.99
CA ASN A 30 -4.88 -9.13 -7.26
C ASN A 30 -3.82 -10.00 -7.98
N VAL A 31 -4.26 -11.12 -8.55
CA VAL A 31 -3.41 -12.08 -9.28
C VAL A 31 -2.66 -11.43 -10.46
N ARG A 32 -3.15 -10.31 -11.00
CA ARG A 32 -2.45 -9.57 -12.06
C ARG A 32 -1.17 -8.91 -11.57
N GLU A 33 -1.18 -8.34 -10.37
CA GLU A 33 0.03 -7.78 -9.75
C GLU A 33 1.08 -8.84 -9.49
N LEU A 34 0.67 -9.99 -8.93
CA LEU A 34 1.55 -11.15 -8.73
C LEU A 34 2.15 -11.62 -10.06
N LYS A 35 1.32 -11.74 -11.11
CA LYS A 35 1.78 -12.11 -12.45
C LYS A 35 2.83 -11.13 -12.98
N ASN A 36 2.54 -9.83 -12.96
CA ASN A 36 3.45 -8.80 -13.47
C ASN A 36 4.78 -8.80 -12.70
N LEU A 37 4.72 -9.03 -11.38
CA LEU A 37 5.91 -9.18 -10.56
C LEU A 37 6.73 -10.40 -11.00
N VAL A 38 6.09 -11.57 -11.10
CA VAL A 38 6.77 -12.82 -11.48
C VAL A 38 7.40 -12.70 -12.86
N GLU A 39 6.70 -12.13 -13.84
CA GLU A 39 7.25 -11.86 -15.18
C GLU A 39 8.49 -10.97 -15.10
N ARG A 40 8.43 -9.89 -14.33
CA ARG A 40 9.57 -8.99 -14.12
C ARG A 40 10.74 -9.70 -13.46
N LEU A 41 10.51 -10.52 -12.44
CA LEU A 41 11.56 -11.28 -11.75
C LEU A 41 12.19 -12.33 -12.65
N VAL A 42 11.41 -12.97 -13.53
CA VAL A 42 11.94 -13.90 -14.53
C VAL A 42 12.93 -13.22 -15.46
N ILE A 43 12.70 -11.96 -15.81
CA ILE A 43 13.58 -11.19 -16.70
C ILE A 43 14.78 -10.61 -15.94
N MET A 44 14.55 -10.05 -14.75
CA MET A 44 15.53 -9.22 -14.04
C MET A 44 16.47 -10.01 -13.12
N THR A 45 16.07 -11.18 -12.64
CA THR A 45 16.89 -11.98 -11.72
C THR A 45 17.84 -12.87 -12.52
N PRO A 46 19.17 -12.68 -12.44
CA PRO A 46 20.12 -13.59 -13.06
C PRO A 46 20.12 -14.95 -12.33
N GLY A 47 20.18 -16.05 -13.08
CA GLY A 47 20.24 -17.41 -12.55
C GLY A 47 18.88 -18.03 -12.17
N ALA A 48 18.91 -19.23 -11.59
CA ALA A 48 17.71 -20.05 -11.37
C ALA A 48 17.01 -19.81 -10.01
N THR A 49 17.54 -18.94 -9.14
CA THR A 49 16.99 -18.73 -7.79
C THR A 49 16.64 -17.27 -7.56
N ILE A 50 15.38 -17.01 -7.19
CA ILE A 50 14.88 -15.69 -6.78
C ILE A 50 14.95 -15.60 -5.26
N LYS A 51 15.76 -14.66 -4.77
CA LYS A 51 15.98 -14.39 -3.35
C LYS A 51 15.08 -13.26 -2.87
N LYS A 52 14.92 -13.11 -1.56
CA LYS A 52 14.16 -11.98 -0.98
C LYS A 52 14.72 -10.61 -1.43
N ALA A 53 16.04 -10.50 -1.60
CA ALA A 53 16.69 -9.27 -2.06
C ALA A 53 16.34 -8.88 -3.51
N ASP A 54 15.84 -9.82 -4.31
CA ASP A 54 15.40 -9.55 -5.69
C ASP A 54 13.96 -9.00 -5.73
N LEU A 55 13.22 -9.08 -4.62
CA LEU A 55 11.86 -8.57 -4.52
C LEU A 55 11.86 -7.04 -4.40
N PRO A 56 10.88 -6.34 -5.01
CA PRO A 56 10.73 -4.91 -4.85
C PRO A 56 10.59 -4.48 -3.39
N PRO A 57 11.14 -3.31 -3.00
CA PRO A 57 10.99 -2.74 -1.66
C PRO A 57 9.54 -2.61 -1.16
N SER A 58 8.61 -2.41 -2.10
CA SER A 58 7.16 -2.32 -1.84
C SER A 58 6.52 -3.65 -1.38
N ILE A 59 7.22 -4.77 -1.57
CA ILE A 59 6.76 -6.13 -1.24
C ILE A 59 7.65 -6.75 -0.16
N SER A 60 8.95 -6.44 -0.14
CA SER A 60 9.93 -6.97 0.82
C SER A 60 9.72 -6.50 2.27
N GLY A 61 8.76 -5.60 2.49
CA GLY A 61 8.32 -5.14 3.82
C GLY A 61 8.78 -3.74 4.20
N GLU A 62 9.40 -2.97 3.30
CA GLU A 62 9.97 -1.66 3.64
C GLU A 62 9.11 -0.44 3.27
N VAL A 63 7.96 -0.56 2.58
CA VAL A 63 7.11 0.61 2.30
C VAL A 63 5.62 0.31 2.41
N LYS A 64 4.91 1.22 3.09
CA LYS A 64 3.46 1.29 3.38
C LYS A 64 2.59 0.85 2.19
N GLN A 65 1.55 0.07 2.50
CA GLN A 65 0.52 -0.46 1.60
C GLN A 65 0.17 0.49 0.45
N GLY A 66 0.35 0.05 -0.78
CA GLY A 66 -0.14 0.77 -1.95
C GLY A 66 -1.66 0.87 -1.93
N HIS A 67 -2.21 2.07 -2.10
CA HIS A 67 -3.65 2.27 -2.21
C HIS A 67 -4.15 1.81 -3.59
N THR A 68 -4.62 0.56 -3.71
CA THR A 68 -5.34 0.13 -4.92
C THR A 68 -6.78 0.65 -4.88
N PHE A 69 -7.25 1.22 -6.00
CA PHE A 69 -8.60 1.78 -6.12
C PHE A 69 -9.71 0.73 -6.31
N GLU A 70 -9.34 -0.54 -6.55
CA GLU A 70 -10.29 -1.65 -6.78
C GLU A 70 -11.24 -1.92 -5.59
N LYS A 71 -10.88 -1.47 -4.37
CA LYS A 71 -11.73 -1.58 -3.18
C LYS A 71 -12.84 -0.54 -3.09
N TYR A 72 -12.88 0.44 -4.00
CA TYR A 72 -13.89 1.50 -3.98
C TYR A 72 -14.80 1.37 -5.20
N ALA A 73 -16.11 1.33 -4.97
CA ALA A 73 -17.12 1.26 -6.03
C ALA A 73 -17.32 2.62 -6.72
N THR A 74 -17.01 3.72 -6.02
CA THR A 74 -17.15 5.08 -6.55
C THR A 74 -15.96 5.97 -6.23
N LEU A 75 -15.76 7.01 -7.06
CA LEU A 75 -14.78 8.07 -6.79
C LEU A 75 -15.05 8.76 -5.44
N LYS A 76 -16.31 8.86 -5.04
CA LYS A 76 -16.72 9.42 -3.75
C LYS A 76 -16.16 8.60 -2.59
N GLU A 77 -16.27 7.28 -2.65
CA GLU A 77 -15.72 6.38 -1.63
C GLU A 77 -14.19 6.44 -1.57
N ALA A 78 -13.53 6.43 -2.74
CA ALA A 78 -12.09 6.55 -2.82
C ALA A 78 -11.60 7.86 -2.18
N LYS A 79 -12.26 8.98 -2.51
CA LYS A 79 -11.95 10.30 -1.96
C LYS A 79 -12.19 10.35 -0.45
N SER A 80 -13.30 9.79 0.03
CA SER A 80 -13.60 9.77 1.46
C SER A 80 -12.62 8.91 2.26
N SER A 81 -12.19 7.76 1.74
CA SER A 81 -11.18 6.94 2.41
C SER A 81 -9.81 7.63 2.44
N PHE A 82 -9.37 8.18 1.31
CA PHE A 82 -8.13 8.95 1.26
C PHE A 82 -8.16 10.14 2.22
N GLU A 83 -9.26 10.90 2.21
CA GLU A 83 -9.41 12.05 3.09
C GLU A 83 -9.42 11.63 4.57
N ARG A 84 -10.07 10.50 4.91
CA ARG A 84 -10.04 9.95 6.26
C ARG A 84 -8.62 9.58 6.70
N ASP A 85 -7.89 8.82 5.88
CA ASP A 85 -6.54 8.35 6.20
C ASP A 85 -5.56 9.53 6.33
N PHE A 86 -5.66 10.50 5.42
CA PHE A 86 -4.88 11.74 5.47
C PHE A 86 -5.16 12.54 6.76
N LEU A 87 -6.43 12.67 7.15
CA LEU A 87 -6.79 13.40 8.37
C LEU A 87 -6.28 12.68 9.62
N ILE A 88 -6.33 11.35 9.67
CA ILE A 88 -5.77 10.57 10.79
C ILE A 88 -4.26 10.83 10.91
N GLU A 89 -3.50 10.72 9.81
CA GLU A 89 -2.06 10.95 9.82
C GLU A 89 -1.72 12.37 10.31
N LYS A 90 -2.43 13.39 9.81
CA LYS A 90 -2.20 14.78 10.22
C LYS A 90 -2.65 15.09 11.63
N LEU A 91 -3.71 14.45 12.13
CA LEU A 91 -4.10 14.57 13.53
C LEU A 91 -3.06 13.93 14.46
N LEU A 92 -2.53 12.76 14.10
CA LEU A 92 -1.48 12.09 14.89
C LEU A 92 -0.18 12.91 14.92
N GLU A 93 0.25 13.46 13.79
CA GLU A 93 1.41 14.37 13.71
C GLU A 93 1.27 15.61 14.61
N ASN A 94 0.03 16.01 14.91
CA ASN A 94 -0.30 17.20 15.70
C ASN A 94 -0.89 16.85 17.08
N GLU A 95 -0.70 15.62 17.56
CA GLU A 95 -1.15 15.16 18.90
C GLU A 95 -2.66 15.40 19.14
N GLY A 96 -3.48 15.16 18.11
CA GLY A 96 -4.93 15.38 18.18
C GLY A 96 -5.36 16.85 18.20
N ASN A 97 -4.42 17.81 18.07
CA ASN A 97 -4.75 19.23 18.12
C ASN A 97 -5.40 19.70 16.81
N ILE A 98 -6.71 19.85 16.82
CA ILE A 98 -7.53 20.25 15.67
C ILE A 98 -7.11 21.62 15.13
N SER A 99 -6.82 22.58 16.00
CA SER A 99 -6.46 23.94 15.57
C SER A 99 -5.13 23.94 14.82
N LYS A 100 -4.10 23.28 15.38
CA LYS A 100 -2.79 23.12 14.73
C LYS A 100 -2.90 22.33 13.43
N THR A 101 -3.68 21.26 13.44
CA THR A 101 -3.89 20.42 12.24
C THR A 101 -4.55 21.21 11.11
N ALA A 102 -5.59 21.99 11.42
CA ALA A 102 -6.31 22.82 10.46
C ALA A 102 -5.39 23.86 9.81
N GLU A 103 -4.56 24.53 10.62
CA GLU A 103 -3.55 25.47 10.14
C GLU A 103 -2.50 24.78 9.26
N ALA A 104 -1.98 23.62 9.70
CA ALA A 104 -0.94 22.88 9.01
C ALA A 104 -1.38 22.37 7.62
N ILE A 105 -2.64 21.97 7.46
CA ILE A 105 -3.18 21.48 6.17
C ILE A 105 -3.93 22.57 5.38
N GLY A 106 -3.97 23.80 5.87
CA GLY A 106 -4.54 24.95 5.16
C GLY A 106 -6.07 24.93 5.04
N VAL A 107 -6.79 24.41 6.03
CA VAL A 107 -8.26 24.37 6.05
C VAL A 107 -8.84 25.12 7.24
N GLU A 108 -10.07 25.61 7.11
CA GLU A 108 -10.76 26.19 8.27
C GLU A 108 -11.01 25.15 9.36
N ARG A 109 -10.75 25.53 10.62
CA ARG A 109 -11.00 24.68 11.80
C ARG A 109 -12.43 24.13 11.86
N SER A 110 -13.42 24.95 11.51
CA SER A 110 -14.83 24.57 11.50
C SER A 110 -15.13 23.46 10.47
N ASN A 111 -14.45 23.50 9.32
CA ASN A 111 -14.56 22.50 8.27
C ASN A 111 -13.87 21.19 8.68
N LEU A 112 -12.68 21.27 9.28
CA LEU A 112 -11.99 20.11 9.82
C LEU A 112 -12.84 19.40 10.88
N HIS A 113 -13.43 20.14 11.82
CA HIS A 113 -14.34 19.58 12.83
C HIS A 113 -15.51 18.81 12.21
N LYS A 114 -16.13 19.35 11.16
CA LYS A 114 -17.21 18.67 10.43
C LYS A 114 -16.73 17.39 9.75
N LYS A 115 -15.54 17.40 9.14
CA LYS A 115 -14.95 16.22 8.50
C LYS A 115 -14.64 15.11 9.51
N ILE A 116 -14.03 15.45 10.64
CA ILE A 116 -13.75 14.50 11.74
C ILE A 116 -15.05 13.81 12.17
N LYS A 117 -16.11 14.59 12.43
CA LYS A 117 -17.42 14.05 12.81
C LYS A 117 -18.04 13.20 11.71
N THR A 118 -17.91 13.60 10.45
CA THR A 118 -18.45 12.89 9.28
C THR A 118 -17.79 11.52 9.10
N TYR A 119 -16.49 11.43 9.41
CA TYR A 119 -15.71 10.20 9.31
C TYR A 119 -15.67 9.37 10.60
N GLY A 120 -16.37 9.81 11.66
CA GLY A 120 -16.41 9.12 12.95
C GLY A 120 -15.03 9.00 13.60
N LEU A 121 -14.15 9.99 13.37
CA LEU A 121 -12.82 9.99 13.97
C LEU A 121 -12.93 10.42 15.43
N ASP A 122 -12.55 9.53 16.34
CA ASP A 122 -12.47 9.82 17.76
C ASP A 122 -11.09 10.38 18.10
N ILE A 123 -11.03 11.67 18.39
CA ILE A 123 -9.78 12.38 18.66
C ILE A 123 -9.19 11.96 20.00
N GLU A 124 -10.02 11.60 20.99
CA GLU A 124 -9.56 11.15 22.31
C GLU A 124 -8.87 9.79 22.24
N SER A 125 -9.22 8.97 21.23
CA SER A 125 -8.54 7.69 20.97
C SER A 125 -7.19 7.84 20.25
N LEU A 126 -6.89 9.04 19.73
CA LEU A 126 -5.69 9.33 18.93
C LEU A 126 -4.64 10.15 19.70
N SER A 127 -4.95 10.63 20.91
CA SER A 127 -4.04 11.31 21.84
C SER A 127 -3.46 10.36 22.87
#